data_AF-V2YJ83-F1
#
_entry.id   AF-V2YJ83-F1
#
_cell.length_a   1.000
_cell.length_b   1.000
_cell.length_c   1.000
_cell.angle_alpha   90.00
_cell.angle_beta   90.00
_cell.angle_gamma   90.00
#
_symmetry.space_group_name_H-M   'P 1'
#
loop_
_entity.id
_entity.type
_entity.pdbx_description
1 polymer ?
#
loop_
_entity_poly.entity_id
_entity_poly.type
_entity_poly.pdbx_seq_one_letter_code
_entity_poly.pdbx_strand_id
1 'polypeptide(L)'
;MAGGEWYAEAVRWAASQGIVSGYGDGTFGPDAPITREQLAVMLWRYSGSPASTKDLDFNDENKISPFALEALRWAVENGILNGGGDGRLAPQDQATRAQAAQMLKNFIEHQEEDF
;
A
#
# COMPACT_ATOMS: atom_id res chain seq x y z
N MET A 1 -17.85 -9.75 17.97
CA MET A 1 -17.88 -10.75 16.88
C MET A 1 -18.43 -10.08 15.62
N ALA A 2 -17.56 -9.67 14.69
CA ALA A 2 -17.92 -9.04 13.42
C ALA A 2 -18.44 -10.08 12.42
N GLY A 3 -19.62 -10.64 12.71
CA GLY A 3 -20.23 -11.76 11.97
C GLY A 3 -21.21 -11.34 10.87
N GLY A 4 -21.49 -10.04 10.69
CA GLY A 4 -22.58 -9.58 9.80
C GLY A 4 -22.25 -8.43 8.85
N GLU A 5 -21.02 -7.90 8.87
CA GLU A 5 -20.63 -6.80 7.98
C GLU A 5 -20.21 -7.30 6.60
N TRP A 6 -20.60 -6.60 5.54
CA TRP A 6 -20.35 -7.00 4.14
C TRP A 6 -18.85 -7.17 3.82
N TYR A 7 -17.98 -6.43 4.52
CA TYR A 7 -16.52 -6.49 4.35
C TYR A 7 -15.85 -7.57 5.22
N ALA A 8 -16.57 -8.20 6.15
CA ALA A 8 -15.96 -9.02 7.19
C ALA A 8 -15.23 -10.24 6.62
N GLU A 9 -15.77 -10.86 5.58
CA GLU A 9 -15.12 -11.98 4.90
C GLU A 9 -13.83 -11.54 4.18
N ALA A 10 -13.90 -10.43 3.44
CA ALA A 10 -12.74 -9.88 2.73
C ALA A 10 -11.61 -9.49 3.70
N VAL A 11 -11.94 -8.82 4.81
CA VAL A 11 -10.98 -8.45 5.86
C VAL A 11 -10.37 -9.70 6.51
N ARG A 12 -11.19 -10.72 6.84
CA ARG A 12 -10.68 -11.98 7.40
C ARG A 12 -9.72 -12.68 6.45
N TRP A 13 -10.09 -12.77 5.16
CA TRP A 13 -9.22 -13.36 4.15
C TRP A 13 -7.91 -12.57 4.04
N ALA A 14 -7.98 -11.25 3.85
CA ALA A 14 -6.79 -10.43 3.67
C ALA A 14 -5.87 -10.48 4.90
N ALA A 15 -6.43 -10.52 6.11
CA ALA A 15 -5.65 -10.69 7.34
C ALA A 15 -4.99 -12.08 7.41
N SER A 16 -5.70 -13.14 7.02
CA SER A 16 -5.14 -14.51 6.98
C SER A 16 -4.00 -14.67 5.98
N GLN A 17 -4.00 -13.87 4.90
CA GLN A 17 -2.93 -13.80 3.91
C GLN A 17 -1.81 -12.83 4.30
N GLY A 18 -1.93 -12.15 5.45
CA GLY A 18 -0.95 -11.14 5.88
C GLY A 18 -0.96 -9.85 5.06
N ILE A 19 -1.99 -9.61 4.22
CA ILE A 19 -2.11 -8.43 3.36
C ILE A 19 -2.46 -7.19 4.18
N VAL A 20 -3.43 -7.33 5.08
CA VAL A 20 -3.87 -6.26 5.99
C VAL A 20 -3.56 -6.60 7.43
N SER A 21 -3.28 -5.57 8.21
CA SER A 21 -3.10 -5.63 9.66
C SER A 21 -3.81 -4.44 10.27
N GLY A 22 -4.35 -4.60 11.48
CA GLY A 22 -4.86 -3.47 12.24
C GLY A 22 -3.76 -2.53 12.72
N TYR A 23 -4.17 -1.47 13.39
CA TYR A 23 -3.28 -0.58 14.10
C TYR A 23 -2.67 -1.28 15.34
N GLY A 24 -1.50 -0.81 15.77
CA GLY A 24 -0.78 -1.36 16.92
C GLY A 24 -1.52 -1.20 18.26
N ASP A 25 -2.65 -0.50 18.29
CA ASP A 25 -3.53 -0.32 19.45
C ASP A 25 -4.64 -1.39 19.55
N GLY A 26 -4.66 -2.35 18.63
CA GLY A 26 -5.63 -3.45 18.60
C GLY A 26 -6.91 -3.14 17.81
N THR A 27 -7.01 -1.98 17.17
CA THR A 27 -8.15 -1.63 16.30
C THR A 27 -7.82 -1.88 14.82
N PHE A 28 -8.81 -2.21 13.98
CA PHE A 28 -8.57 -2.45 12.54
C PHE A 28 -8.82 -1.21 11.65
N GLY A 29 -9.84 -0.41 11.98
CA GLY A 29 -10.25 0.75 11.18
C GLY A 29 -10.87 0.41 9.82
N PRO A 30 -11.90 -0.45 9.74
CA PRO A 30 -12.45 -0.92 8.47
C PRO A 30 -13.02 0.18 7.57
N ASP A 31 -13.55 1.26 8.18
CA ASP A 31 -14.14 2.40 7.46
C ASP A 31 -13.18 3.60 7.36
N ALA A 32 -11.94 3.46 7.84
CA ALA A 32 -10.96 4.52 7.78
C ALA A 32 -10.46 4.69 6.32
N PRO A 33 -10.30 5.94 5.83
CA PRO A 33 -9.62 6.18 4.57
C PRO A 33 -8.20 5.63 4.59
N ILE A 34 -7.75 5.06 3.47
CA ILE A 34 -6.40 4.53 3.33
C ILE A 34 -5.41 5.61 2.90
N THR A 35 -4.23 5.62 3.50
CA THR A 35 -3.10 6.45 3.05
C THR A 35 -2.40 5.82 1.84
N ARG A 36 -1.63 6.63 1.11
CA ARG A 36 -0.83 6.16 -0.04
C ARG A 36 0.16 5.08 0.36
N GLU A 37 0.83 5.24 1.51
CA GLU A 37 1.79 4.25 2.02
C GLU A 37 1.12 2.94 2.45
N GLN A 38 -0.07 2.99 3.04
CA GLN A 38 -0.83 1.78 3.39
C GLN A 38 -1.30 1.02 2.16
N LEU A 39 -1.73 1.72 1.11
CA LEU A 39 -2.10 1.08 -0.15
C LEU A 39 -0.89 0.37 -0.79
N ALA A 40 0.28 1.02 -0.80
CA ALA A 40 1.51 0.39 -1.27
C ALA A 40 1.88 -0.86 -0.45
N VAL A 41 1.76 -0.78 0.88
CA VAL A 41 2.00 -1.93 1.79
C VAL A 41 1.06 -3.09 1.50
N MET A 42 -0.23 -2.85 1.24
CA MET A 42 -1.18 -3.91 0.90
C MET A 42 -0.80 -4.62 -0.41
N LEU A 43 -0.45 -3.86 -1.46
CA LEU A 43 -0.03 -4.44 -2.74
C LEU A 43 1.29 -5.22 -2.59
N TRP A 44 2.26 -4.66 -1.87
CA TRP A 44 3.54 -5.29 -1.60
C TRP A 44 3.41 -6.62 -0.83
N ARG A 45 2.58 -6.63 0.21
CA ARG A 45 2.30 -7.86 0.98
C ARG A 45 1.58 -8.90 0.15
N TYR A 46 0.64 -8.47 -0.68
CA TYR A 46 -0.04 -9.36 -1.63
C TYR A 46 0.95 -10.01 -2.61
N SER A 47 1.98 -9.28 -3.04
CA SER A 47 3.07 -9.79 -3.88
C SER A 47 4.12 -10.65 -3.15
N GLY A 48 3.89 -11.02 -1.88
CA GLY A 48 4.83 -11.84 -1.12
C GLY A 48 5.96 -11.06 -0.45
N SER A 49 5.81 -9.75 -0.29
CA SER A 49 6.79 -8.87 0.37
C SER A 49 8.20 -8.92 -0.25
N PRO A 50 8.34 -8.77 -1.58
CA PRO A 50 9.63 -8.81 -2.25
C PRO A 50 10.58 -7.73 -1.72
N ALA A 51 11.86 -8.07 -1.59
CA ALA A 51 12.87 -7.11 -1.20
C ALA A 51 13.10 -6.07 -2.31
N SER A 52 13.41 -4.84 -1.92
CA SER A 52 13.84 -3.78 -2.83
C SER A 52 15.06 -3.09 -2.26
N THR A 53 16.01 -2.74 -3.12
CA THR A 53 17.19 -1.94 -2.75
C THR A 53 17.10 -0.50 -3.25
N LYS A 54 15.93 -0.11 -3.79
CA LYS A 54 15.72 1.22 -4.35
C LYS A 54 15.84 2.29 -3.28
N ASP A 55 16.70 3.27 -3.53
CA ASP A 55 16.70 4.50 -2.74
C ASP A 55 15.53 5.41 -3.16
N LEU A 56 14.91 6.03 -2.16
CA LEU A 56 13.78 6.93 -2.34
C LEU A 56 14.29 8.36 -2.28
N ASP A 57 14.47 9.00 -3.43
CA ASP A 57 14.91 10.41 -3.51
C ASP A 57 13.68 11.33 -3.65
N PHE A 58 13.01 11.57 -2.52
CA PHE A 58 11.82 12.42 -2.46
C PHE A 58 11.89 13.41 -1.30
N ASN A 59 11.36 14.61 -1.53
CA ASN A 59 11.41 15.72 -0.57
C ASN A 59 10.71 15.44 0.77
N ASP A 60 9.86 14.42 0.83
CA ASP A 60 9.14 13.99 2.03
C ASP A 60 9.41 12.54 2.43
N GLU A 61 10.58 12.01 2.06
CA GLU A 61 11.05 10.68 2.50
C GLU A 61 11.03 10.52 4.03
N ASN A 62 11.28 11.61 4.76
CA ASN A 62 11.28 11.63 6.22
C ASN A 62 9.89 11.46 6.85
N LYS A 63 8.82 11.51 6.04
CA LYS A 63 7.44 11.23 6.47
C LYS A 63 7.03 9.79 6.26
N ILE A 64 7.90 8.96 5.67
CA ILE A 64 7.61 7.55 5.46
C ILE A 64 7.56 6.85 6.82
N SER A 65 6.45 6.16 7.08
CA SER A 65 6.37 5.34 8.27
C SER A 65 7.35 4.16 8.19
N PRO A 66 8.05 3.77 9.26
CA PRO A 66 9.03 2.69 9.22
C PRO A 66 8.50 1.36 8.67
N PHE A 67 7.22 1.04 8.92
CA PHE A 67 6.59 -0.19 8.42
C PHE A 67 6.36 -0.18 6.90
N ALA A 68 6.37 1.00 6.27
CA ALA A 68 6.05 1.18 4.86
C ALA A 68 7.29 1.36 3.98
N LEU A 69 8.48 1.55 4.57
CA LEU A 69 9.70 1.89 3.82
C LEU A 69 9.98 0.88 2.70
N GLU A 70 10.09 -0.41 3.03
CA GLU A 70 10.39 -1.46 2.05
C GLU A 70 9.29 -1.58 0.97
N ALA A 71 8.02 -1.43 1.36
CA ALA A 71 6.91 -1.45 0.42
C ALA A 71 6.94 -0.27 -0.56
N LEU A 72 7.30 0.93 -0.08
CA LEU A 72 7.42 2.12 -0.92
C LEU A 72 8.63 2.05 -1.85
N ARG A 73 9.76 1.51 -1.38
CA ARG A 73 10.93 1.22 -2.23
C ARG A 73 10.55 0.32 -3.39
N TRP A 74 9.92 -0.82 -3.06
CA TRP A 74 9.45 -1.76 -4.06
C TRP A 74 8.40 -1.14 -5.00
N ALA A 75 7.43 -0.40 -4.46
CA ALA A 75 6.38 0.22 -5.27
C ALA A 75 6.93 1.28 -6.23
N VAL A 76 7.96 2.04 -5.83
CA VAL A 76 8.64 3.01 -6.71
C VAL A 76 9.52 2.31 -7.74
N GLU A 77 10.26 1.27 -7.32
CA GLU A 77 11.10 0.47 -8.22
C GLU A 77 10.28 -0.16 -9.36
N ASN A 78 9.08 -0.64 -9.05
CA ASN A 78 8.20 -1.32 -9.98
C ASN A 78 7.15 -0.38 -10.60
N GLY A 79 7.32 0.94 -10.51
CA GLY A 79 6.41 1.91 -11.13
C GLY A 79 4.96 1.92 -10.63
N ILE A 80 4.65 1.15 -9.57
CA ILE A 80 3.34 1.05 -8.93
C ILE A 80 2.95 2.39 -8.29
N LEU A 81 3.92 3.02 -7.62
CA LEU A 81 3.78 4.34 -7.02
C LEU A 81 4.83 5.28 -7.59
N ASN A 82 4.36 6.39 -8.15
CA ASN A 82 5.22 7.47 -8.59
C ASN A 82 5.00 8.69 -7.68
N GLY A 83 6.04 9.49 -7.51
CA GLY A 83 5.92 10.81 -6.87
C GLY A 83 5.02 11.75 -7.67
N GLY A 84 4.48 12.75 -6.99
CA GLY A 84 3.85 13.88 -7.65
C GLY A 84 4.87 14.69 -8.45
N GLY A 85 4.37 15.57 -9.34
CA GLY A 85 5.21 16.50 -10.11
C GLY A 85 5.96 17.53 -9.26
N ASP A 86 5.76 17.55 -7.95
CA ASP A 86 6.40 18.40 -6.94
C ASP A 86 7.57 17.70 -6.20
N GLY A 87 7.96 16.50 -6.63
CA GLY A 87 9.06 15.73 -6.03
C GLY A 87 8.70 15.08 -4.69
N ARG A 88 7.40 14.84 -4.44
CA ARG A 88 6.91 14.25 -3.18
C ARG A 88 6.20 12.92 -3.40
N LEU A 89 6.35 11.99 -2.47
CA LEU A 89 5.55 10.76 -2.43
C LEU A 89 4.20 10.98 -1.73
N ALA A 90 4.14 11.94 -0.80
CA ALA A 90 2.99 12.18 0.06
C ALA A 90 2.51 10.89 0.77
N PRO A 91 3.39 10.17 1.50
CA PRO A 91 3.11 8.82 1.98
C PRO A 91 1.92 8.74 2.94
N GLN A 92 1.77 9.73 3.82
CA GLN A 92 0.72 9.79 4.84
C GLN A 92 -0.57 10.49 4.36
N ASP A 93 -0.60 11.01 3.13
CA ASP A 93 -1.80 11.62 2.57
C ASP A 93 -2.81 10.53 2.17
N GLN A 94 -4.11 10.85 2.28
CA GLN A 94 -5.17 9.94 1.84
C GLN A 94 -5.10 9.70 0.33
N ALA A 95 -5.21 8.43 -0.07
CA ALA A 95 -5.32 8.10 -1.48
C ALA A 95 -6.72 8.46 -2.00
N THR A 96 -6.79 9.36 -2.98
CA THR A 96 -8.02 9.59 -3.73
C THR A 96 -8.39 8.34 -4.53
N ARG A 97 -9.67 8.20 -4.90
CA ARG A 97 -10.14 7.11 -5.77
C ARG A 97 -9.33 7.01 -7.08
N ALA A 98 -8.94 8.15 -7.66
CA ALA A 98 -8.14 8.19 -8.88
C ALA A 98 -6.71 7.68 -8.64
N GLN A 99 -6.06 8.08 -7.55
CA GLN A 99 -4.73 7.60 -7.19
C GLN A 99 -4.74 6.10 -6.88
N ALA A 100 -5.74 5.62 -6.15
CA ALA A 100 -5.90 4.19 -5.88
C ALA A 100 -6.09 3.38 -7.17
N ALA A 101 -6.92 3.87 -8.09
CA ALA A 101 -7.13 3.23 -9.40
C ALA A 101 -5.84 3.22 -10.24
N GLN A 102 -5.06 4.30 -10.24
CA GLN A 102 -3.79 4.37 -10.96
C GLN A 102 -2.76 3.39 -10.40
N MET A 103 -2.62 3.32 -9.07
CA MET A 103 -1.71 2.37 -8.42
C MET A 103 -2.12 0.92 -8.73
N LEU A 104 -3.42 0.63 -8.71
CA LEU A 104 -3.93 -0.70 -9.05
C LEU A 104 -3.71 -1.05 -10.52
N LYS A 105 -3.92 -0.11 -11.46
CA LYS A 105 -3.61 -0.30 -12.88
C LYS A 105 -2.14 -0.65 -13.06
N ASN A 106 -1.25 0.18 -12.50
CA ASN A 106 0.19 -0.03 -12.61
C ASN A 106 0.58 -1.37 -12.01
N PHE A 107 0.02 -1.73 -10.86
CA PHE A 107 0.25 -3.02 -10.23
C PHE A 107 -0.12 -4.19 -11.15
N ILE A 108 -1.33 -4.18 -11.73
CA ILE A 108 -1.79 -5.27 -12.61
C ILE A 108 -0.93 -5.39 -13.86
N GLU A 109 -0.65 -4.27 -14.54
CA GLU A 109 0.14 -4.28 -15.77
C GLU A 109 1.57 -4.78 -15.55
N HIS A 110 2.17 -4.51 -14.39
CA HIS A 110 3.52 -5.02 -14.07
C HIS A 110 3.52 -6.51 -13.66
N GLN A 111 2.38 -7.12 -13.33
CA GLN A 111 2.30 -8.55 -13.03
C GLN A 111 2.08 -9.40 -14.30
N GLU A 112 1.69 -8.80 -15.42
CA GLU A 112 1.45 -9.50 -16.69
C GLU A 112 2.73 -9.71 -17.53
N GLU A 113 3.82 -8.99 -17.21
CA GLU A 113 5.11 -9.14 -17.91
C GLU A 113 5.94 -10.37 -17.46
N ASP A 114 5.53 -11.03 -16.36
CA ASP A 114 6.21 -12.19 -15.78
C ASP A 114 5.71 -13.56 -16.33
N PHE A 115 4.85 -13.57 -17.36
CA PHE A 115 4.28 -14.79 -17.99
C PHE A 115 4.59 -14.93 -19.48
#